data_AF-A0A7S2JFL7-F1
#
_entry.id   AF-A0A7S2JFL7-F1
#
_cell.length_a   1.000
_cell.length_b   1.000
_cell.length_c   1.000
_cell.angle_alpha   90.00
_cell.angle_beta   90.00
_cell.angle_gamma   90.00
#
_symmetry.space_group_name_H-M   'P 1'
#
loop_
_entity.id
_entity.type
_entity.pdbx_description
1 polymer ?
#
loop_
_entity_poly.entity_id
_entity_poly.type
_entity_poly.pdbx_seq_one_letter_code
_entity_poly.pdbx_strand_id
1 'polypeptide(L)'
;ADRMGARGRAAPRRATEVDTEAEVAPWETETETETERQARYKREAEEMKLKWDARRLEEKQSAERRIAFAAKEKERVMVYGKRDLVMEAYEARMYEEARVLEVCRKQREVYERTKAFKLGRPLPPKGEPYVKLRPVVPTPPKAEDFDLSGHYYPQEDV
;
A
#
# COMPACT_ATOMS: atom_id res chain seq x y z
N ALA A 1 -0.23 60.52 -37.84
CA ALA A 1 -0.19 59.88 -36.51
C ALA A 1 -0.52 60.95 -35.47
N ASP A 2 -1.01 60.53 -34.30
CA ASP A 2 -1.33 61.33 -33.10
C ASP A 2 -2.74 61.91 -33.00
N ARG A 3 -3.70 61.00 -32.77
CA ARG A 3 -4.92 61.27 -32.00
C ARG A 3 -4.63 60.94 -30.53
N MET A 4 -4.39 61.95 -29.70
CA MET A 4 -4.43 61.79 -28.24
C MET A 4 -5.70 62.47 -27.71
N GLY A 5 -6.74 61.66 -27.59
CA GLY A 5 -8.04 62.04 -27.05
C GLY A 5 -7.96 62.44 -25.58
N ALA A 6 -8.81 63.41 -25.22
CA ALA A 6 -8.99 63.91 -23.88
C ALA A 6 -9.23 62.77 -22.88
N ARG A 7 -8.42 62.75 -21.82
CA ARG A 7 -8.54 61.84 -20.67
C ARG A 7 -9.88 62.10 -19.99
N GLY A 8 -10.76 61.10 -20.02
CA GLY A 8 -12.02 61.10 -19.29
C GLY A 8 -11.77 61.29 -17.80
N ARG A 9 -12.40 62.33 -17.23
CA ARG A 9 -12.52 62.52 -15.79
C ARG A 9 -13.16 61.27 -15.18
N ALA A 10 -12.44 60.58 -14.29
CA ALA A 10 -13.03 59.60 -13.39
C ALA A 10 -14.01 60.33 -12.46
N ALA A 11 -15.28 59.94 -12.48
CA ALA A 11 -16.27 60.45 -11.53
C ALA A 11 -15.90 59.99 -10.10
N PRO A 12 -15.99 60.86 -9.09
CA PRO A 12 -15.77 60.47 -7.71
C PRO A 12 -16.87 59.49 -7.28
N ARG A 13 -16.47 58.31 -6.78
CA ARG A 13 -17.41 57.36 -6.15
C ARG A 13 -17.97 58.02 -4.90
N ARG A 14 -19.30 58.21 -4.85
CA ARG A 14 -20.00 58.55 -3.60
C ARG A 14 -19.74 57.45 -2.59
N ALA A 15 -19.19 57.80 -1.43
CA ALA A 15 -19.21 56.93 -0.26
C ALA A 15 -20.66 56.74 0.15
N THR A 16 -21.18 55.53 0.03
CA THR A 16 -22.39 55.11 0.73
C THR A 16 -21.99 54.95 2.19
N GLU A 17 -22.37 55.91 3.03
CA GLU A 17 -22.43 55.72 4.48
C GLU A 17 -23.47 54.62 4.73
N VAL A 18 -22.97 53.45 5.14
CA VAL A 18 -23.82 52.36 5.61
C VAL A 18 -23.82 52.50 7.13
N ASP A 19 -24.89 53.05 7.68
CA ASP A 19 -25.19 52.95 9.11
C ASP A 19 -25.46 51.47 9.42
N THR A 20 -24.44 50.77 9.90
CA THR A 20 -24.58 49.42 10.44
C THR A 20 -24.62 49.48 11.97
N GLU A 21 -25.75 49.91 12.53
CA GLU A 21 -26.18 49.38 13.82
C GLU A 21 -26.82 48.01 13.56
N ALA A 22 -25.97 47.03 13.22
CA ALA A 22 -26.36 45.63 13.24
C ALA A 22 -26.14 45.12 14.66
N GLU A 23 -27.22 44.77 15.37
CA GLU A 23 -27.16 44.02 16.61
C GLU A 23 -26.49 42.65 16.35
N VAL A 24 -25.16 42.60 16.52
CA VAL A 24 -24.39 41.36 16.45
C VAL A 24 -24.75 40.51 17.66
N ALA A 25 -25.15 39.26 17.42
CA ALA A 25 -25.56 38.38 18.49
C ALA A 25 -24.38 38.05 19.45
N PRO A 26 -24.62 37.90 20.77
CA PRO A 26 -23.54 37.74 21.76
C PRO A 26 -22.63 36.52 21.58
N TRP A 27 -23.04 35.55 20.76
CA TRP A 27 -22.25 34.35 20.43
C TRP A 27 -21.38 34.50 19.17
N GLU A 28 -21.51 35.59 18.42
CA GLU A 28 -20.69 35.90 17.23
C GLU A 28 -19.48 36.78 17.56
N THR A 29 -19.39 37.32 18.77
CA THR A 29 -18.15 37.92 19.26
C THR A 29 -17.20 36.83 19.71
N GLU A 30 -16.38 36.31 18.79
CA GLU A 30 -15.13 35.65 19.14
C GLU A 30 -14.25 36.66 19.87
N THR A 31 -14.34 36.74 21.20
CA THR A 31 -13.45 37.55 22.03
C THR A 31 -12.12 36.81 22.25
N GLU A 32 -11.53 36.27 21.19
CA GLU A 32 -10.10 35.97 21.26
C GLU A 32 -9.39 37.32 21.37
N THR A 33 -8.75 37.56 22.50
CA THR A 33 -7.90 38.73 22.65
C THR A 33 -6.81 38.68 21.58
N GLU A 34 -6.35 39.85 21.10
CA GLU A 34 -5.31 39.90 20.06
C GLU A 34 -4.05 39.10 20.46
N THR A 35 -3.79 39.01 21.76
CA THR A 35 -2.73 38.18 22.36
C THR A 35 -2.96 36.68 22.22
N GLU A 36 -4.19 36.18 22.41
CA GLU A 36 -4.53 34.77 22.26
C GLU A 36 -4.48 34.35 20.79
N ARG A 37 -4.94 35.22 19.89
CA ARG A 37 -4.86 35.01 18.44
C ARG A 37 -3.41 34.94 17.96
N GLN A 38 -2.55 35.84 18.43
CA GLN A 38 -1.11 35.81 18.13
C GLN A 38 -0.43 34.57 18.72
N ALA A 39 -0.81 34.13 19.93
CA ALA A 39 -0.28 32.92 20.53
C ALA A 39 -0.68 31.67 19.73
N ARG A 40 -1.93 31.61 19.25
CA ARG A 40 -2.43 30.56 18.38
C ARG A 40 -1.66 30.50 17.05
N TYR A 41 -1.50 31.62 16.36
CA TYR A 41 -0.74 31.66 15.10
C TYR A 41 0.72 31.27 15.28
N LYS A 42 1.35 31.63 16.41
CA LYS A 42 2.72 31.18 16.72
C LYS A 42 2.79 29.67 16.88
N ARG A 43 1.87 29.06 17.62
CA ARG A 43 1.80 27.60 17.77
C ARG A 43 1.54 26.91 16.43
N GLU A 44 0.58 27.39 15.65
CA GLU A 44 0.28 26.84 14.33
C GLU A 44 1.49 26.94 13.37
N ALA A 45 2.21 28.06 13.40
CA ALA A 45 3.43 28.23 12.60
C ALA A 45 4.56 27.28 13.05
N GLU A 46 4.75 27.10 14.35
CA GLU A 46 5.73 26.16 14.91
C GLU A 46 5.39 24.71 14.54
N GLU A 47 4.11 24.32 14.62
CA GLU A 47 3.65 22.99 14.20
C GLU A 47 3.88 22.76 12.70
N MET A 48 3.57 23.75 11.87
CA MET A 48 3.78 23.66 10.42
C MET A 48 5.27 23.58 10.07
N LYS A 49 6.12 24.31 10.80
CA LYS A 49 7.58 24.20 10.67
C LYS A 49 8.08 22.80 11.06
N LEU A 50 7.60 22.25 12.18
CA LEU A 50 7.97 20.89 12.61
C LEU A 50 7.55 19.83 11.59
N LYS A 51 6.33 19.92 11.04
CA LYS A 51 5.85 19.03 9.96
C LYS A 51 6.72 19.14 8.71
N TRP A 52 7.10 20.36 8.34
CA TRP A 52 7.97 20.61 7.20
C TRP A 52 9.38 20.04 7.40
N ASP A 53 9.97 20.23 8.58
CA ASP A 53 11.30 19.72 8.90
C ASP A 53 11.29 18.17 9.00
N ALA A 54 10.23 17.58 9.53
CA ALA A 54 10.02 16.13 9.52
C ALA A 54 9.95 15.56 8.09
N ARG A 55 9.17 16.21 7.21
CA ARG A 55 9.10 15.81 5.80
C ARG A 55 10.46 15.89 5.11
N ARG A 56 11.22 16.97 5.32
CA ARG A 56 12.58 17.09 4.76
C ARG A 56 13.54 16.04 5.31
N LEU A 57 13.40 15.64 6.57
CA LEU A 57 14.19 14.56 7.14
C LEU A 57 13.84 13.21 6.51
N GLU A 58 12.56 12.91 6.33
CA GLU A 58 12.10 11.69 5.65
C GLU A 58 12.59 11.62 4.20
N GLU A 59 12.53 12.74 3.47
CA GLU A 59 13.05 12.83 2.09
C GLU A 59 14.55 12.54 2.03
N LYS A 60 15.33 13.08 2.98
CA LYS A 60 16.77 12.78 3.11
C LYS A 60 17.02 11.31 3.43
N GLN A 61 16.33 10.76 4.43
CA GLN A 61 16.47 9.36 4.80
C GLN A 61 16.06 8.41 3.65
N SER A 62 15.02 8.76 2.90
CA SER A 62 14.60 8.02 1.72
C SER A 62 15.65 8.05 0.61
N ALA A 63 16.30 9.20 0.40
CA ALA A 63 17.43 9.29 -0.53
C ALA A 63 18.61 8.43 -0.07
N GLU A 64 18.98 8.49 1.20
CA GLU A 64 20.06 7.68 1.79
C GLU A 64 19.77 6.17 1.66
N ARG A 65 18.54 5.73 1.92
CA ARG A 65 18.13 4.33 1.75
C ARG A 65 18.26 3.87 0.30
N ARG A 66 17.89 4.71 -0.67
CA ARG A 66 18.05 4.38 -2.11
C ARG A 66 19.52 4.25 -2.50
N ILE A 67 20.38 5.14 -2.00
CA ILE A 67 21.83 5.07 -2.23
C ILE A 67 22.42 3.80 -1.59
N ALA A 68 22.07 3.52 -0.33
CA ALA A 68 22.53 2.33 0.39
C ALA A 68 22.06 1.04 -0.29
N PHE A 69 20.82 1.00 -0.77
CA PHE A 69 20.29 -0.14 -1.53
C PHE A 69 21.07 -0.35 -2.83
N ALA A 70 21.31 0.72 -3.59
CA ALA A 70 22.08 0.65 -4.83
C ALA A 70 23.54 0.19 -4.60
N ALA A 71 24.16 0.61 -3.50
CA ALA A 71 25.50 0.15 -3.12
C ALA A 71 25.52 -1.36 -2.83
N LYS A 72 24.58 -1.84 -2.00
CA LYS A 72 24.43 -3.28 -1.70
C LYS A 72 24.13 -4.11 -2.95
N GLU A 73 23.30 -3.59 -3.85
CA GLU A 73 22.97 -4.27 -5.09
C GLU A 73 24.22 -4.40 -6.00
N LYS A 74 25.05 -3.36 -6.08
CA LYS A 74 26.33 -3.42 -6.81
C LYS A 74 27.29 -4.45 -6.21
N GLU A 75 27.43 -4.47 -4.89
CA GLU A 75 28.22 -5.48 -4.18
C GLU A 75 27.72 -6.89 -4.47
N ARG A 76 26.40 -7.12 -4.38
CA ARG A 76 25.81 -8.43 -4.70
C ARG A 76 26.05 -8.82 -6.15
N VAL A 77 25.88 -7.89 -7.10
CA VAL A 77 26.11 -8.17 -8.53
C VAL A 77 27.56 -8.57 -8.81
N MET A 78 28.53 -8.01 -8.08
CA MET A 78 29.93 -8.43 -8.19
C MET A 78 30.17 -9.84 -7.64
N VAL A 79 29.50 -10.23 -6.57
CA VAL A 79 29.72 -11.53 -5.91
C VAL A 79 28.91 -12.66 -6.56
N TYR A 80 27.65 -12.41 -6.91
CA TYR A 80 26.68 -13.42 -7.31
C TYR A 80 26.14 -13.21 -8.75
N GLY A 81 26.55 -12.15 -9.43
CA GLY A 81 26.04 -11.81 -10.76
C GLY A 81 24.70 -11.05 -10.75
N LYS A 82 24.19 -10.76 -11.94
CA LYS A 82 22.91 -10.06 -12.13
C LYS A 82 21.76 -10.92 -11.62
N ARG A 83 20.81 -10.29 -10.90
CA ARG A 83 19.57 -10.96 -10.48
C ARG A 83 18.69 -11.21 -11.69
N ASP A 84 18.17 -12.42 -11.79
CA ASP A 84 16.99 -12.66 -12.59
C ASP A 84 15.75 -12.45 -11.71
N LEU A 85 15.19 -11.25 -11.77
CA LEU A 85 14.01 -10.88 -10.98
C LEU A 85 12.79 -11.72 -11.35
N VAL A 86 12.73 -12.25 -12.58
CA VAL A 86 11.63 -13.09 -13.04
C VAL A 86 11.75 -14.47 -12.40
N MET A 87 12.93 -15.06 -12.45
CA MET A 87 13.19 -16.34 -11.78
C MET A 87 12.99 -16.26 -10.28
N GLU A 88 13.41 -15.18 -9.63
CA GLU A 88 13.20 -15.03 -8.19
C GLU A 88 11.73 -14.86 -7.83
N ALA A 89 10.98 -14.04 -8.57
CA ALA A 89 9.53 -13.89 -8.34
C ALA A 89 8.81 -15.23 -8.54
N TYR A 90 9.24 -16.02 -9.53
CA TYR A 90 8.77 -17.37 -9.75
C TYR A 90 9.09 -18.30 -8.58
N GLU A 91 10.34 -18.35 -8.12
CA GLU A 91 10.75 -19.16 -6.97
C GLU A 91 9.97 -18.79 -5.71
N ALA A 92 9.84 -17.49 -5.41
CA ALA A 92 9.06 -17.00 -4.27
C ALA A 92 7.60 -17.47 -4.34
N ARG A 93 6.98 -17.35 -5.52
CA ARG A 93 5.62 -17.85 -5.76
C ARG A 93 5.53 -19.36 -5.57
N MET A 94 6.48 -20.13 -6.08
CA MET A 94 6.50 -21.59 -5.91
C MET A 94 6.62 -21.99 -4.43
N TYR A 95 7.41 -21.26 -3.64
CA TYR A 95 7.49 -21.48 -2.19
C TYR A 95 6.19 -21.17 -1.47
N GLU A 96 5.49 -20.09 -1.87
CA GLU A 96 4.17 -19.77 -1.32
C GLU A 96 3.14 -20.84 -1.69
N GLU A 97 3.11 -21.29 -2.95
CA GLU A 97 2.23 -22.36 -3.40
C GLU A 97 2.51 -23.68 -2.65
N ALA A 98 3.78 -24.05 -2.47
CA ALA A 98 4.18 -25.21 -1.69
C ALA A 98 3.72 -25.10 -0.22
N ARG A 99 3.81 -23.91 0.38
CA ARG A 99 3.33 -23.64 1.74
C ARG A 99 1.82 -23.76 1.83
N VAL A 100 1.08 -23.25 0.85
CA VAL A 100 -0.39 -23.39 0.79
C VAL A 100 -0.78 -24.87 0.73
N LEU A 101 -0.13 -25.65 -0.13
CA LEU A 101 -0.35 -27.10 -0.21
C LEU A 101 -0.07 -27.81 1.11
N GLU A 102 0.99 -27.42 1.83
CA GLU A 102 1.30 -27.98 3.15
C GLU A 102 0.20 -27.67 4.18
N VAL A 103 -0.32 -26.44 4.19
CA VAL A 103 -1.43 -26.04 5.07
C VAL A 103 -2.69 -26.83 4.75
N CYS A 104 -3.06 -26.92 3.47
CA CYS A 104 -4.20 -27.72 3.03
C CYS A 104 -4.05 -29.20 3.41
N ARG A 105 -2.83 -29.76 3.30
CA ARG A 105 -2.53 -31.13 3.72
C ARG A 105 -2.75 -31.32 5.23
N LYS A 106 -2.26 -30.41 6.07
CA LYS A 106 -2.48 -30.45 7.53
C LYS A 106 -3.95 -30.34 7.88
N GLN A 107 -4.70 -29.47 7.21
CA GLN A 107 -6.14 -29.32 7.41
C GLN A 107 -6.91 -30.59 7.04
N ARG A 108 -6.57 -31.22 5.90
CA ARG A 108 -7.17 -32.50 5.48
C ARG A 108 -6.88 -33.61 6.48
N GLU A 109 -5.67 -33.67 7.03
CA GLU A 109 -5.31 -34.65 8.07
C GLU A 109 -6.14 -34.47 9.35
N VAL A 110 -6.33 -33.22 9.80
CA VAL A 110 -7.18 -32.91 10.96
C VAL A 110 -8.64 -33.30 10.70
N TYR A 111 -9.15 -33.00 9.51
CA TYR A 111 -10.51 -33.36 9.10
C TYR A 111 -10.72 -34.88 9.12
N GLU A 112 -9.83 -35.66 8.49
CA GLU A 112 -9.96 -37.12 8.45
C GLU A 112 -9.82 -37.75 9.83
N ARG A 113 -8.93 -37.22 10.70
CA ARG A 113 -8.84 -37.64 12.11
C ARG A 113 -10.15 -37.41 12.86
N THR A 114 -10.75 -36.24 12.69
CA THR A 114 -12.00 -35.88 13.35
C THR A 114 -13.17 -36.72 12.84
N LYS A 115 -13.22 -36.97 11.53
CA LYS A 115 -14.20 -37.84 10.89
C LYS A 115 -14.10 -39.27 11.41
N ALA A 116 -12.89 -39.82 11.49
CA ALA A 116 -12.68 -41.17 12.00
C ALA A 116 -13.01 -41.32 13.48
N PHE A 117 -12.66 -40.31 14.29
CA PHE A 117 -13.05 -40.25 15.70
C PHE A 117 -14.58 -40.29 15.87
N LYS A 118 -15.32 -39.48 15.09
CA LYS A 118 -16.78 -39.48 15.08
C LYS A 118 -17.39 -40.83 14.64
N LEU A 119 -16.72 -41.56 13.76
CA LEU A 119 -17.15 -42.86 13.24
C LEU A 119 -16.65 -44.05 14.08
N GLY A 120 -15.92 -43.82 15.18
CA GLY A 120 -15.38 -44.88 16.03
C GLY A 120 -14.29 -45.73 15.37
N ARG A 121 -13.66 -45.23 14.29
CA ARG A 121 -12.58 -45.95 13.58
C ARG A 121 -11.23 -45.72 14.28
N PRO A 122 -10.35 -46.72 14.34
CA PRO A 122 -9.04 -46.56 14.96
C PRO A 122 -8.21 -45.50 14.22
N LEU A 123 -7.55 -44.62 14.97
CA LEU A 123 -6.60 -43.66 14.42
C LEU A 123 -5.31 -44.40 13.99
N PRO A 124 -4.65 -44.03 12.88
CA PRO A 124 -3.36 -44.56 12.49
C PRO A 124 -2.32 -44.21 13.56
N PRO A 125 -1.23 -44.99 13.65
CA PRO A 125 -0.20 -44.80 14.66
C PRO A 125 0.41 -43.39 14.60
N LYS A 126 0.88 -42.92 15.76
CA LYS A 126 1.48 -41.58 15.91
C LYS A 126 2.66 -41.44 14.95
N GLY A 127 2.56 -40.49 14.01
CA GLY A 127 3.58 -40.25 12.98
C GLY A 127 3.20 -40.70 11.58
N GLU A 128 2.14 -41.50 11.41
CA GLU A 128 1.61 -41.82 10.08
C GLU A 128 0.45 -40.89 9.69
N PRO A 129 0.49 -40.29 8.49
CA PRO A 129 -0.60 -39.43 8.02
C PRO A 129 -1.84 -40.27 7.70
N TYR A 130 -3.03 -39.73 8.01
CA TYR A 130 -4.33 -40.37 7.72
C TYR A 130 -4.55 -40.62 6.23
N VAL A 131 -3.98 -39.75 5.39
CA VAL A 131 -3.99 -39.87 3.94
C VAL A 131 -2.54 -39.85 3.48
N LYS A 132 -2.07 -40.98 2.92
CA LYS A 132 -0.83 -41.00 2.14
C LYS A 132 -1.13 -40.31 0.82
N LEU A 133 -1.03 -38.97 0.80
CA LEU A 133 -0.99 -38.23 -0.46
C LEU A 133 0.30 -38.65 -1.16
N ARG A 134 0.17 -39.47 -2.20
CA ARG A 134 1.29 -39.68 -3.11
C ARG A 134 1.64 -38.29 -3.66
N PRO A 135 2.92 -37.87 -3.66
CA PRO A 135 3.30 -36.75 -4.50
C PRO A 135 2.89 -37.16 -5.91
N VAL A 136 1.83 -36.54 -6.42
CA VAL A 136 1.58 -36.53 -7.85
C VAL A 136 2.79 -35.80 -8.38
N VAL A 137 3.73 -36.53 -8.97
CA VAL A 137 4.75 -35.89 -9.80
C VAL A 137 3.91 -35.18 -10.86
N PRO A 138 3.85 -33.84 -10.89
CA PRO A 138 3.13 -33.19 -11.96
C PRO A 138 3.90 -33.58 -13.22
N THR A 139 3.34 -34.50 -13.99
CA THR A 139 3.84 -34.73 -15.34
C THR A 139 3.68 -33.39 -16.04
N PRO A 140 4.77 -32.79 -16.54
CA PRO A 140 4.67 -31.53 -17.24
C PRO A 140 3.66 -31.69 -18.38
N PRO A 141 2.81 -30.67 -18.65
CA PRO A 141 1.81 -30.74 -19.70
C PRO A 141 2.50 -31.06 -21.02
N LYS A 142 1.95 -32.03 -21.76
CA LYS A 142 2.42 -32.40 -23.08
C LYS A 142 1.95 -31.36 -24.09
N ALA A 143 2.63 -31.27 -25.23
CA ALA A 143 2.23 -30.36 -26.31
C ALA A 143 0.78 -30.60 -26.79
N GLU A 144 0.27 -31.81 -26.61
CA GLU A 144 -1.10 -32.23 -26.93
C GLU A 144 -2.16 -31.63 -25.97
N ASP A 145 -1.74 -31.17 -24.78
CA ASP A 145 -2.62 -30.62 -23.75
C ASP A 145 -2.86 -29.11 -23.93
N PHE A 146 -2.16 -28.49 -24.89
CA PHE A 146 -2.33 -27.08 -25.25
C PHE A 146 -3.32 -26.97 -26.41
N ASP A 147 -4.30 -26.08 -26.27
CA ASP A 147 -5.17 -25.75 -27.39
C ASP A 147 -4.40 -25.01 -28.51
N LEU A 148 -5.05 -24.80 -29.67
CA LEU A 148 -4.45 -24.07 -30.80
C LEU A 148 -4.03 -22.63 -30.43
N SER A 149 -4.51 -22.10 -29.30
CA SER A 149 -4.15 -20.78 -28.77
C SER A 149 -3.01 -20.83 -27.72
N GLY A 150 -2.50 -22.02 -27.41
CA GLY A 150 -1.44 -22.24 -26.42
C GLY A 150 -1.92 -22.21 -24.96
N HIS A 151 -3.22 -22.38 -24.71
CA HIS A 151 -3.79 -22.43 -23.36
C HIS A 151 -3.83 -23.87 -22.83
N TYR A 152 -3.37 -24.07 -21.59
CA TYR A 152 -3.45 -25.35 -20.86
C TYR A 152 -4.59 -25.30 -19.84
N TYR A 153 -5.51 -26.25 -19.94
CA TYR A 153 -6.57 -26.46 -18.95
C TYR A 153 -6.22 -27.69 -18.11
N PRO A 154 -5.80 -27.52 -16.84
CA PRO A 154 -5.59 -28.66 -15.95
C PRO A 154 -6.92 -29.38 -15.75
N GLN A 155 -7.01 -30.64 -16.16
CA GLN A 155 -8.12 -31.49 -15.75
C GLN A 155 -7.95 -31.77 -14.25
N GLU A 156 -8.81 -31.18 -13.43
CA GLU A 156 -8.91 -31.53 -12.01
C GLU A 156 -9.56 -32.91 -11.89
N ASP A 157 -8.77 -33.92 -11.52
CA ASP A 157 -9.32 -35.20 -11.06
C ASP A 157 -9.87 -35.00 -9.64
N VAL A 158 -11.21 -35.01 -9.55
CA VAL A 158 -12.02 -35.05 -8.32
C VAL A 158 -11.77 -36.32 -7.51
#